data_AF-A0A350M8X0-F1
#
_entry.id   AF-A0A350M8X0-F1
#
_cell.length_a   1.000
_cell.length_b   1.000
_cell.length_c   1.000
_cell.angle_alpha   90.00
_cell.angle_beta   90.00
_cell.angle_gamma   90.00
#
_symmetry.space_group_name_H-M   'P 1'
#
loop_
_entity.id
_entity.type
_entity.pdbx_description
1 polymer ?
#
loop_
_entity_poly.entity_id
_entity_poly.type
_entity_poly.pdbx_seq_one_letter_code
_entity_poly.pdbx_strand_id
1 'polypeptide(L)'
;MKNELTPMARFWRLLQPDKKEIRNVYAYAIFNGLIGLSLPLGIQAIVNLIQGGQISTSWIVLVVFVVFGVAATGILQIFQLRITENLQQKIFTRAAMEFSFRIPRIKLEALYKHHAPELMNRFFDVVSVQKGLSKILIDFSAASLQVVFGLILLSLYHPFFIVFSLALMILVYAIFRFTAKKGLDTSLKESHYKYKVAHWLEELARTAQSFKLSGGTPLPLERSDMEVSSYLQARES
;
A
#
# COMPACT_ATOMS: atom_id res chain seq x y z
N MET A 1 -22.25 -15.67 21.38
CA MET A 1 -22.10 -14.85 20.15
C MET A 1 -20.63 -14.82 19.78
N LYS A 2 -20.25 -15.31 18.60
CA LYS A 2 -18.85 -15.26 18.12
C LYS A 2 -18.53 -13.78 17.88
N ASN A 3 -17.59 -13.20 18.62
CA ASN A 3 -17.09 -11.86 18.33
C ASN A 3 -16.42 -11.89 16.95
N GLU A 4 -17.15 -11.51 15.92
CA GLU A 4 -16.59 -11.35 14.59
C GLU A 4 -15.61 -10.18 14.62
N LEU A 5 -14.33 -10.49 14.48
CA LEU A 5 -13.29 -9.48 14.39
C LEU A 5 -13.56 -8.58 13.20
N THR A 6 -13.51 -7.27 13.42
CA THR A 6 -13.56 -6.26 12.34
C THR A 6 -12.40 -6.47 11.37
N PRO A 7 -12.51 -6.07 10.09
CA PRO A 7 -11.42 -6.19 9.11
C PRO A 7 -10.10 -5.59 9.62
N MET A 8 -10.17 -4.47 10.32
CA MET A 8 -9.00 -3.81 10.92
C MET A 8 -8.37 -4.65 12.05
N ALA A 9 -9.20 -5.27 12.90
CA ALA A 9 -8.70 -6.15 13.95
C ALA A 9 -8.03 -7.41 13.37
N ARG A 10 -8.56 -7.95 12.27
CA ARG A 10 -7.94 -9.09 11.56
C ARG A 10 -6.59 -8.70 10.94
N PHE A 11 -6.51 -7.51 10.33
CA PHE A 11 -5.27 -6.96 9.78
C PHE A 11 -4.18 -6.83 10.86
N TRP A 12 -4.50 -6.25 12.02
CA TRP A 12 -3.49 -6.15 13.10
C TRP A 12 -3.05 -7.49 13.66
N ARG A 13 -3.95 -8.47 13.72
CA ARG A 13 -3.61 -9.83 14.15
C ARG A 13 -2.68 -10.53 13.16
N LEU A 14 -2.84 -10.29 11.85
CA LEU A 14 -1.94 -10.82 10.82
C LEU A 14 -0.50 -10.32 11.00
N LEU A 15 -0.34 -9.05 11.39
CA LEU A 15 0.95 -8.37 11.54
C LEU A 15 1.61 -8.55 12.91
N GLN A 16 0.85 -8.98 13.91
CA GLN A 16 1.32 -9.14 15.29
C GLN A 16 2.61 -9.99 15.42
N PRO A 17 2.80 -11.11 14.69
CA PRO A 17 4.01 -11.91 14.78
C PRO A 17 5.27 -11.18 14.31
N ASP A 18 5.12 -10.22 13.38
CA ASP A 18 6.21 -9.54 12.70
C ASP A 18 6.41 -8.09 13.21
N LYS A 19 5.86 -7.78 14.39
CA LYS A 19 5.90 -6.45 15.02
C LYS A 19 7.30 -5.84 15.16
N LYS A 20 8.33 -6.67 15.36
CA LYS A 20 9.72 -6.20 15.51
C LYS A 20 10.25 -5.62 14.20
N GLU A 21 9.95 -6.28 13.09
CA GLU A 21 10.38 -5.86 11.75
C GLU A 21 9.65 -4.60 11.33
N ILE A 22 8.34 -4.55 11.58
CA ILE A 22 7.51 -3.36 11.37
C ILE A 22 8.08 -2.16 12.15
N ARG A 23 8.43 -2.34 13.43
CA ARG A 23 9.04 -1.27 14.24
C ARG A 23 10.38 -0.80 13.65
N ASN A 24 11.19 -1.72 13.13
CA ASN A 24 12.46 -1.35 12.50
C ASN A 24 12.23 -0.51 11.24
N VAL A 25 11.27 -0.90 10.38
CA VAL A 25 10.92 -0.10 9.19
C VAL A 25 10.51 1.32 9.59
N TYR A 26 9.67 1.48 10.62
CA TYR A 26 9.31 2.81 11.13
C TYR A 26 10.51 3.58 11.68
N ALA A 27 11.42 2.93 12.41
CA ALA A 27 12.64 3.59 12.91
C ALA A 27 13.50 4.11 11.76
N TYR A 28 13.74 3.29 10.72
CA TYR A 28 14.46 3.72 9.53
C TYR A 28 13.71 4.84 8.79
N ALA A 29 12.38 4.81 8.73
CA ALA A 29 11.58 5.84 8.08
C ALA A 29 11.73 7.19 8.78
N ILE A 30 11.80 7.21 10.11
CA ILE A 30 12.08 8.43 10.90
C ILE A 30 13.46 8.98 10.56
N PHE A 31 14.51 8.15 10.56
CA PHE A 31 15.85 8.59 10.18
C PHE A 31 15.90 9.12 8.74
N ASN A 32 15.29 8.42 7.79
CA ASN A 32 15.19 8.87 6.40
C ASN A 32 14.42 10.20 6.28
N GLY A 33 13.32 10.36 7.02
CA GLY A 33 12.57 11.63 7.05
C GLY A 33 13.42 12.78 7.57
N LEU A 34 14.15 12.58 8.67
CA LEU A 34 15.04 13.60 9.26
C LEU A 34 16.17 14.00 8.30
N ILE A 35 16.86 13.03 7.70
CA ILE A 35 17.92 13.32 6.72
C ILE A 35 17.32 13.94 5.45
N GLY A 36 16.13 13.49 5.02
CA GLY A 36 15.46 14.02 3.84
C GLY A 36 15.13 15.52 3.94
N LEU A 37 14.89 16.04 5.14
CA LEU A 37 14.63 17.48 5.35
C LEU A 37 15.89 18.31 5.47
N SER A 38 17.02 17.70 5.84
CA SER A 38 18.29 18.40 5.87
C SER A 38 18.80 18.69 4.46
N LEU A 39 18.36 17.92 3.45
CA LEU A 39 18.74 18.11 2.05
C LEU A 39 18.27 19.46 1.48
N PRO A 40 16.97 19.85 1.53
CA PRO A 40 16.54 21.18 1.08
C PRO A 40 17.26 22.33 1.77
N LEU A 41 17.44 22.23 3.09
CA LEU A 41 18.12 23.26 3.89
C LEU A 41 19.62 23.35 3.53
N GLY A 42 20.28 22.21 3.38
CA GLY A 42 21.68 22.14 2.96
C GLY A 42 21.88 22.73 1.57
N ILE A 43 21.01 22.37 0.61
CA ILE A 43 21.03 22.94 -0.74
C ILE A 43 20.79 24.45 -0.70
N GLN A 44 19.81 24.91 0.08
CA GLN A 44 19.52 26.35 0.23
C GLN A 44 20.73 27.11 0.79
N ALA A 45 21.41 26.55 1.80
CA ALA A 45 22.62 27.15 2.35
C ALA A 45 23.77 27.20 1.33
N ILE A 46 23.96 26.15 0.51
CA ILE A 46 24.94 26.15 -0.59
C ILE A 46 24.63 27.29 -1.58
N VAL A 47 23.36 27.39 -2.02
CA VAL A 47 22.93 28.43 -2.97
C VAL A 47 23.18 29.83 -2.40
N ASN A 48 22.84 30.06 -1.14
CA ASN A 48 23.05 31.36 -0.48
C ASN A 48 24.54 31.75 -0.40
N LEU A 49 25.43 30.80 -0.10
CA LEU A 49 26.88 31.06 -0.05
C LEU A 49 27.44 31.42 -1.43
N ILE A 50 26.99 30.74 -2.48
CA ILE A 50 27.39 31.01 -3.87
C ILE A 50 26.87 32.38 -4.31
N GLN A 51 25.59 32.68 -4.06
CA GLN A 51 24.97 33.97 -4.41
C GLN A 51 25.56 35.15 -3.63
N GLY A 52 26.00 34.92 -2.39
CA GLY A 52 26.68 35.92 -1.56
C GLY A 52 28.10 36.26 -2.03
N GLY A 53 28.58 35.68 -3.12
CA GLY A 53 29.92 35.94 -3.68
C GLY A 53 31.06 35.42 -2.80
N GLN A 54 30.76 34.63 -1.76
CA GLN A 54 31.77 34.06 -0.88
C GLN A 54 32.23 32.71 -1.41
N ILE A 55 33.19 32.72 -2.33
CA ILE A 55 33.96 31.52 -2.70
C ILE A 55 34.83 31.16 -1.49
N SER A 56 34.23 30.46 -0.52
CA SER A 56 34.87 29.98 0.69
C SER A 56 34.94 28.45 0.67
N THR A 57 35.89 27.87 1.42
CA THR A 57 35.98 26.42 1.61
C THR A 57 34.66 25.80 2.13
N SER A 58 33.81 26.61 2.78
CA SER A 58 32.55 26.18 3.40
C SER A 58 31.53 25.61 2.42
N TRP A 59 31.38 26.16 1.21
CA TRP A 59 30.38 25.61 0.27
C TRP A 59 30.82 24.25 -0.28
N ILE A 60 32.12 24.04 -0.50
CA ILE A 60 32.69 22.75 -0.93
C ILE A 60 32.46 21.69 0.15
N VAL A 61 32.75 22.02 1.43
CA VAL A 61 32.50 21.12 2.56
C VAL A 61 31.03 20.78 2.68
N LEU A 62 30.15 21.76 2.51
CA LEU A 62 28.70 21.56 2.59
C LEU A 62 28.17 20.68 1.46
N VAL A 63 28.68 20.85 0.23
CA VAL A 63 28.37 19.96 -0.90
C VAL A 63 28.77 18.53 -0.59
N VAL A 64 30.00 18.30 -0.10
CA VAL A 64 30.46 16.96 0.28
C VAL A 64 29.56 16.35 1.34
N PHE A 65 29.20 17.12 2.38
CA PHE A 65 28.29 16.66 3.43
C PHE A 65 26.90 16.29 2.90
N VAL A 66 26.33 17.12 2.02
CA VAL A 66 25.03 16.85 1.37
C VAL A 66 25.09 15.59 0.52
N VAL A 67 26.17 15.39 -0.27
CA VAL A 67 26.37 14.18 -1.08
C VAL A 67 26.45 12.93 -0.19
N PHE A 68 27.20 12.98 0.92
CA PHE A 68 27.22 11.88 1.90
C PHE A 68 25.84 11.64 2.52
N GLY A 69 25.09 12.69 2.82
CA GLY A 69 23.72 12.60 3.31
C GLY A 69 22.82 11.84 2.32
N VAL A 70 22.84 12.23 1.04
CA VAL A 70 22.09 11.54 -0.02
C VAL A 70 22.50 10.08 -0.12
N ALA A 71 23.80 9.77 -0.13
CA ALA A 71 24.28 8.39 -0.18
C ALA A 71 23.79 7.57 1.03
N ALA A 72 23.84 8.14 2.24
CA ALA A 72 23.33 7.51 3.45
C ALA A 72 21.81 7.24 3.37
N THR A 73 21.01 8.17 2.85
CA THR A 73 19.56 7.92 2.64
C THR A 73 19.31 6.76 1.68
N GLY A 74 20.11 6.64 0.61
CA GLY A 74 20.02 5.51 -0.32
C GLY A 74 20.30 4.17 0.36
N ILE A 75 21.32 4.10 1.21
CA ILE A 75 21.66 2.89 1.98
C ILE A 75 20.53 2.52 2.95
N LEU A 76 20.01 3.51 3.69
CA LEU A 76 18.88 3.30 4.61
C LEU A 76 17.63 2.82 3.86
N GLN A 77 17.38 3.36 2.66
CA GLN A 77 16.27 2.93 1.81
C GLN A 77 16.44 1.47 1.37
N ILE A 78 17.65 1.04 1.00
CA ILE A 78 17.92 -0.36 0.64
C ILE A 78 17.63 -1.28 1.83
N PHE A 79 18.04 -0.91 3.05
CA PHE A 79 17.74 -1.70 4.25
C PHE A 79 16.24 -1.78 4.55
N GLN A 80 15.50 -0.68 4.38
CA GLN A 80 14.04 -0.69 4.52
C GLN A 80 13.37 -1.63 3.51
N LEU A 81 13.79 -1.58 2.25
CA LEU A 81 13.28 -2.46 1.20
C LEU A 81 13.56 -3.91 1.53
N ARG A 82 14.76 -4.25 2.01
CA ARG A 82 15.11 -5.62 2.38
C ARG A 82 14.28 -6.17 3.55
N ILE A 83 14.06 -5.36 4.58
CA ILE A 83 13.21 -5.76 5.72
C ILE A 83 11.76 -5.97 5.26
N THR A 84 11.28 -5.07 4.42
CA THR A 84 9.91 -5.12 3.90
C THR A 84 9.71 -6.32 2.98
N GLU A 85 10.69 -6.66 2.14
CA GLU A 85 10.69 -7.87 1.32
C GLU A 85 10.61 -9.14 2.19
N ASN A 86 11.44 -9.23 3.24
CA ASN A 86 11.39 -10.35 4.18
C ASN A 86 10.02 -10.47 4.86
N LEU A 87 9.43 -9.34 5.26
CA LEU A 87 8.08 -9.29 5.84
C LEU A 87 7.03 -9.81 4.86
N GLN A 88 7.09 -9.38 3.60
CA GLN A 88 6.21 -9.88 2.54
C GLN A 88 6.37 -11.39 2.38
N GLN A 89 7.60 -11.90 2.26
CA GLN A 89 7.87 -13.34 2.11
C GLN A 89 7.25 -14.14 3.26
N LYS A 90 7.43 -13.69 4.52
CA LYS A 90 6.84 -14.33 5.69
C LYS A 90 5.31 -14.37 5.66
N ILE A 91 4.68 -13.27 5.27
CA ILE A 91 3.21 -13.19 5.17
C ILE A 91 2.70 -14.18 4.12
N PHE A 92 3.35 -14.24 2.96
CA PHE A 92 2.98 -15.17 1.90
C PHE A 92 3.09 -16.62 2.35
N THR A 93 4.25 -17.01 2.86
CA THR A 93 4.50 -18.40 3.29
C THR A 93 3.55 -18.80 4.41
N ARG A 94 3.30 -17.92 5.39
CA ARG A 94 2.36 -18.19 6.48
C ARG A 94 0.94 -18.38 5.95
N ALA A 95 0.49 -17.49 5.06
CA ALA A 95 -0.85 -17.60 4.46
C ALA A 95 -0.99 -18.87 3.62
N ALA A 96 0.01 -19.21 2.79
CA ALA A 96 0.01 -20.43 1.99
C ALA A 96 -0.11 -21.67 2.87
N MET A 97 0.73 -21.77 3.91
CA MET A 97 0.68 -22.88 4.87
C MET A 97 -0.65 -22.93 5.62
N GLU A 98 -1.21 -21.78 6.00
CA GLU A 98 -2.51 -21.70 6.67
C GLU A 98 -3.66 -22.17 5.78
N PHE A 99 -3.66 -21.79 4.50
CA PHE A 99 -4.63 -22.27 3.51
C PHE A 99 -4.49 -23.78 3.32
N SER A 100 -3.28 -24.27 3.02
CA SER A 100 -3.02 -25.72 2.85
C SER A 100 -3.39 -26.54 4.09
N PHE A 101 -3.19 -25.98 5.28
CA PHE A 101 -3.60 -26.63 6.53
C PHE A 101 -5.12 -26.60 6.72
N ARG A 102 -5.80 -25.49 6.45
CA ARG A 102 -7.22 -25.34 6.77
C ARG A 102 -8.15 -25.95 5.74
N ILE A 103 -7.85 -25.85 4.44
CA ILE A 103 -8.75 -26.28 3.35
C ILE A 103 -9.22 -27.73 3.52
N PRO A 104 -8.34 -28.73 3.76
CA PRO A 104 -8.78 -30.12 3.90
C PRO A 104 -9.65 -30.37 5.15
N ARG A 105 -9.65 -29.43 6.10
CA ARG A 105 -10.38 -29.53 7.38
C ARG A 105 -11.70 -28.75 7.36
N ILE A 106 -12.08 -28.15 6.24
CA ILE A 106 -13.37 -27.49 6.10
C ILE A 106 -14.45 -28.56 6.00
N LYS A 107 -15.54 -28.40 6.77
CA LYS A 107 -16.70 -29.29 6.68
C LYS A 107 -17.30 -29.23 5.27
N LEU A 108 -17.57 -30.38 4.66
CA LEU A 108 -18.19 -30.47 3.33
C LEU A 108 -19.53 -29.71 3.26
N GLU A 109 -20.30 -29.72 4.34
CA GLU A 109 -21.56 -28.95 4.48
C GLU A 109 -21.36 -27.44 4.23
N ALA A 110 -20.22 -26.88 4.66
CA ALA A 110 -19.91 -25.47 4.46
C ALA A 110 -19.43 -25.18 3.04
N LEU A 111 -18.90 -26.17 2.33
CA LEU A 111 -18.48 -26.05 0.93
C LEU A 111 -19.63 -26.30 -0.05
N TYR A 112 -20.71 -26.97 0.37
CA TYR A 112 -21.80 -27.39 -0.52
C TYR A 112 -22.45 -26.22 -1.30
N LYS A 113 -22.54 -25.03 -0.70
CA LYS A 113 -23.14 -23.83 -1.33
C LYS A 113 -22.13 -22.94 -2.07
N HIS A 114 -20.86 -23.32 -2.10
CA HIS A 114 -19.80 -22.48 -2.64
C HIS A 114 -18.90 -23.23 -3.61
N HIS A 115 -18.45 -22.53 -4.65
CA HIS A 115 -17.49 -23.10 -5.57
C HIS A 115 -16.08 -23.01 -4.96
N ALA A 116 -15.54 -24.15 -4.50
CA ALA A 116 -14.27 -24.18 -3.79
C ALA A 116 -13.08 -23.57 -4.58
N PRO A 117 -12.95 -23.78 -5.91
CA PRO A 117 -11.93 -23.10 -6.71
C PRO A 117 -12.05 -21.57 -6.68
N GLU A 118 -13.26 -21.01 -6.79
CA GLU A 118 -13.48 -19.54 -6.71
C GLU A 118 -12.99 -18.98 -5.39
N LEU A 119 -13.28 -19.67 -4.28
CA LEU A 119 -12.83 -19.26 -2.96
C LEU A 119 -11.30 -19.25 -2.86
N MET A 120 -10.60 -20.10 -3.61
CA MET A 120 -9.14 -20.13 -3.63
C MET A 120 -8.53 -18.92 -4.33
N ASN A 121 -9.26 -18.24 -5.21
CA ASN A 121 -8.80 -16.97 -5.76
C ASN A 121 -8.56 -15.92 -4.69
N ARG A 122 -9.22 -16.02 -3.52
CA ARG A 122 -8.94 -15.15 -2.36
C ARG A 122 -7.52 -15.28 -1.84
N PHE A 123 -6.77 -16.33 -2.19
CA PHE A 123 -5.35 -16.39 -1.91
C PHE A 123 -4.58 -15.24 -2.59
N PHE A 124 -5.02 -14.76 -3.75
CA PHE A 124 -4.41 -13.58 -4.39
C PHE A 124 -4.61 -12.29 -3.61
N ASP A 125 -5.59 -12.21 -2.68
CA ASP A 125 -5.69 -11.07 -1.75
C ASP A 125 -4.46 -10.98 -0.83
N VAL A 126 -3.75 -12.08 -0.57
CA VAL A 126 -2.48 -12.07 0.18
C VAL A 126 -1.46 -11.20 -0.55
N VAL A 127 -1.37 -11.30 -1.88
CA VAL A 127 -0.46 -10.49 -2.70
C VAL A 127 -0.85 -9.02 -2.64
N SER A 128 -2.16 -8.73 -2.67
CA SER A 128 -2.67 -7.36 -2.50
C SER A 128 -2.31 -6.80 -1.12
N VAL A 129 -2.46 -7.59 -0.06
CA VAL A 129 -2.07 -7.21 1.31
C VAL A 129 -0.56 -6.98 1.41
N GLN A 130 0.28 -7.83 0.81
CA GLN A 130 1.73 -7.63 0.78
C GLN A 130 2.12 -6.30 0.12
N LYS A 131 1.53 -5.98 -1.03
CA LYS A 131 1.79 -4.71 -1.74
C LYS A 131 1.28 -3.51 -0.94
N GLY A 132 0.06 -3.61 -0.41
CA GLY A 132 -0.55 -2.57 0.43
C GLY A 132 0.26 -2.30 1.70
N LEU A 133 0.71 -3.35 2.37
CA LEU A 133 1.53 -3.26 3.58
C LEU A 133 2.85 -2.53 3.31
N SER A 134 3.57 -2.89 2.25
CA SER A 134 4.83 -2.22 1.90
C SER A 134 4.63 -0.74 1.60
N LYS A 135 3.56 -0.42 0.87
CA LYS A 135 3.20 0.97 0.57
C LYS A 135 2.87 1.76 1.85
N ILE A 136 2.17 1.14 2.81
CA ILE A 136 1.85 1.77 4.09
C ILE A 136 3.11 1.95 4.95
N LEU A 137 3.98 0.94 5.01
CA LEU A 137 5.16 0.98 5.86
C LEU A 137 6.23 1.93 5.33
N ILE A 138 6.43 2.00 4.03
CA ILE A 138 7.47 2.82 3.40
C ILE A 138 6.89 4.17 2.97
N ASP A 139 6.09 4.20 1.89
CA ASP A 139 5.67 5.44 1.23
C ASP A 139 4.81 6.31 2.15
N PHE A 140 3.80 5.72 2.80
CA PHE A 140 2.91 6.48 3.68
C PHE A 140 3.64 7.00 4.92
N SER A 141 4.50 6.19 5.53
CA SER A 141 5.32 6.63 6.67
C SER A 141 6.25 7.77 6.30
N ALA A 142 6.99 7.62 5.19
CA ALA A 142 7.92 8.64 4.70
C ALA A 142 7.20 9.95 4.37
N ALA A 143 6.10 9.88 3.59
CA ALA A 143 5.31 11.05 3.25
C ALA A 143 4.70 11.72 4.48
N SER A 144 4.18 10.94 5.43
CA SER A 144 3.60 11.49 6.67
C SER A 144 4.65 12.21 7.51
N LEU A 145 5.83 11.60 7.70
CA LEU A 145 6.94 12.21 8.42
C LEU A 145 7.45 13.46 7.71
N GLN A 146 7.59 13.41 6.38
CA GLN A 146 8.02 14.54 5.57
C GLN A 146 7.03 15.71 5.65
N VAL A 147 5.72 15.45 5.58
CA VAL A 147 4.69 16.47 5.77
C VAL A 147 4.76 17.05 7.18
N VAL A 148 4.76 16.21 8.22
CA VAL A 148 4.79 16.68 9.62
C VAL A 148 6.03 17.55 9.88
N PHE A 149 7.21 17.05 9.55
CA PHE A 149 8.43 17.80 9.77
C PHE A 149 8.57 19.00 8.83
N GLY A 150 8.07 18.92 7.60
CA GLY A 150 8.02 20.04 6.66
C GLY A 150 7.14 21.17 7.18
N LEU A 151 5.97 20.86 7.75
CA LEU A 151 5.10 21.83 8.39
C LEU A 151 5.73 22.44 9.65
N ILE A 152 6.44 21.63 10.46
CA ILE A 152 7.20 22.14 11.60
C ILE A 152 8.27 23.12 11.13
N LEU A 153 9.08 22.72 10.13
CA LEU A 153 10.12 23.57 9.58
C LEU A 153 9.55 24.88 9.02
N LEU A 154 8.46 24.80 8.25
CA LEU A 154 7.77 25.96 7.70
C LEU A 154 7.25 26.89 8.81
N SER A 155 6.72 26.32 9.89
CA SER A 155 6.21 27.05 11.06
C SER A 155 7.30 27.85 11.79
N LEU A 156 8.57 27.43 11.70
CA LEU A 156 9.70 28.15 12.30
C LEU A 156 10.05 29.45 11.54
N TYR A 157 9.65 29.60 10.28
CA TYR A 157 9.99 30.79 9.50
C TYR A 157 9.16 32.02 9.87
N HIS A 158 7.88 31.87 10.17
CA HIS A 158 6.99 33.00 10.49
C HIS A 158 5.69 32.52 11.14
N PRO A 159 5.11 33.25 12.12
CA PRO A 159 3.85 32.86 12.79
C PRO A 159 2.66 32.61 11.83
N PHE A 160 2.60 33.32 10.70
CA PHE A 160 1.61 33.09 9.64
C PHE A 160 1.59 31.62 9.15
N PHE A 161 2.77 30.99 9.06
CA PHE A 161 2.89 29.62 8.57
C PHE A 161 2.37 28.58 9.56
N ILE A 162 2.28 28.91 10.85
CA ILE A 162 1.65 28.05 11.87
C ILE A 162 0.15 27.92 11.56
N VAL A 163 -0.52 29.05 11.32
CA VAL A 163 -1.95 29.09 10.98
C VAL A 163 -2.21 28.37 9.66
N PHE A 164 -1.37 28.62 8.66
CA PHE A 164 -1.44 27.92 7.37
C PHE A 164 -1.27 26.39 7.52
N SER A 165 -0.29 25.94 8.32
CA SER A 165 -0.04 24.52 8.56
C SER A 165 -1.22 23.82 9.23
N LEU A 166 -1.84 24.48 10.22
CA LEU A 166 -3.06 23.98 10.86
C LEU A 166 -4.22 23.90 9.88
N ALA A 167 -4.43 24.92 9.05
CA ALA A 167 -5.46 24.92 8.02
C ALA A 167 -5.26 23.77 7.02
N LEU A 168 -4.01 23.51 6.61
CA LEU A 168 -3.68 22.42 5.69
C LEU A 168 -3.94 21.04 6.32
N MET A 169 -3.60 20.85 7.59
CA MET A 169 -3.91 19.62 8.34
C MET A 169 -5.42 19.37 8.44
N ILE A 170 -6.21 20.42 8.70
CA ILE A 170 -7.67 20.35 8.73
C ILE A 170 -8.22 19.97 7.36
N LEU A 171 -7.71 20.58 6.28
CA LEU A 171 -8.12 20.30 4.92
C LEU A 171 -7.86 18.83 4.55
N VAL A 172 -6.65 18.33 4.82
CA VAL A 172 -6.29 16.92 4.58
C VAL A 172 -7.19 15.98 5.38
N TYR A 173 -7.42 16.28 6.66
CA TYR A 173 -8.33 15.51 7.49
C TYR A 173 -9.76 15.50 6.94
N ALA A 174 -10.28 16.64 6.50
CA ALA A 174 -11.61 16.76 5.91
C ALA A 174 -11.72 15.91 4.63
N ILE A 175 -10.77 16.04 3.70
CA ILE A 175 -10.71 15.24 2.46
C ILE A 175 -10.73 13.75 2.81
N PHE A 176 -9.90 13.31 3.75
CA PHE A 176 -9.85 11.91 4.15
C PHE A 176 -11.17 11.46 4.78
N ARG A 177 -11.75 12.27 5.68
CA ARG A 177 -12.99 11.94 6.40
C ARG A 177 -14.19 11.78 5.47
N PHE A 178 -14.29 12.62 4.43
CA PHE A 178 -15.40 12.59 3.47
C PHE A 178 -15.20 11.51 2.38
N THR A 179 -13.97 11.25 1.96
CA THR A 179 -13.71 10.35 0.82
C THR A 179 -13.45 8.90 1.25
N ALA A 180 -12.87 8.64 2.42
CA ALA A 180 -12.38 7.30 2.79
C ALA A 180 -13.47 6.23 2.82
N LYS A 181 -14.65 6.51 3.38
CA LYS A 181 -15.73 5.52 3.46
C LYS A 181 -16.29 5.18 2.07
N LYS A 182 -16.61 6.21 1.27
CA LYS A 182 -17.13 6.02 -0.08
C LYS A 182 -16.11 5.27 -0.95
N GLY A 183 -14.85 5.67 -0.89
CA GLY A 183 -13.77 5.03 -1.64
C GLY A 183 -13.54 3.57 -1.24
N LEU A 184 -13.68 3.22 0.04
CA LEU A 184 -13.60 1.83 0.49
C LEU A 184 -14.77 0.99 -0.04
N ASP A 185 -16.00 1.50 0.08
CA ASP A 185 -17.20 0.79 -0.36
C ASP A 185 -17.18 0.55 -1.89
N THR A 186 -16.75 1.52 -2.69
CA THR A 186 -16.63 1.38 -4.15
C THR A 186 -15.49 0.45 -4.55
N SER A 187 -14.33 0.54 -3.88
CA SER A 187 -13.21 -0.38 -4.09
C SER A 187 -13.56 -1.83 -3.78
N LEU A 188 -14.37 -2.08 -2.74
CA LEU A 188 -14.86 -3.41 -2.41
C LEU A 188 -15.79 -3.96 -3.49
N LYS A 189 -16.70 -3.13 -4.01
CA LYS A 189 -17.57 -3.51 -5.15
C LYS A 189 -16.75 -3.82 -6.39
N GLU A 190 -15.80 -2.97 -6.74
CA GLU A 190 -14.87 -3.20 -7.86
C GLU A 190 -14.14 -4.55 -7.71
N SER A 191 -13.62 -4.82 -6.51
CA SER A 191 -12.96 -6.09 -6.21
C SER A 191 -13.90 -7.30 -6.40
N HIS A 192 -15.14 -7.23 -5.92
CA HIS A 192 -16.11 -8.31 -6.11
C HIS A 192 -16.33 -8.67 -7.59
N TYR A 193 -16.43 -7.68 -8.48
CA TYR A 193 -16.59 -7.94 -9.92
C TYR A 193 -15.32 -8.52 -10.55
N LYS A 194 -14.12 -8.12 -10.12
CA LYS A 194 -12.86 -8.77 -10.57
C LYS A 194 -12.87 -10.27 -10.30
N TYR A 195 -13.34 -10.67 -9.11
CA TYR A 195 -13.46 -12.08 -8.74
C TYR A 195 -14.52 -12.83 -9.55
N LYS A 196 -15.66 -12.18 -9.87
CA LYS A 196 -16.68 -12.78 -10.75
C LYS A 196 -16.17 -13.00 -12.17
N VAL A 197 -15.41 -12.05 -12.71
CA VAL A 197 -14.76 -12.20 -14.02
C VAL A 197 -13.77 -13.37 -13.99
N ALA A 198 -12.90 -13.45 -12.97
CA ALA A 198 -11.96 -14.55 -12.83
C ALA A 198 -12.67 -15.91 -12.72
N HIS A 199 -13.71 -16.00 -11.89
CA HIS A 199 -14.55 -17.19 -11.77
C HIS A 199 -15.20 -17.59 -13.09
N TRP A 200 -15.69 -16.63 -13.88
CA TRP A 200 -16.25 -16.94 -15.19
C TRP A 200 -15.21 -17.55 -16.14
N LEU A 201 -13.99 -16.99 -16.16
CA LEU A 201 -12.89 -17.53 -16.95
C LEU A 201 -12.48 -18.95 -16.51
N GLU A 202 -12.50 -19.22 -15.20
CA GLU A 202 -12.27 -20.56 -14.66
C GLU A 202 -13.33 -21.56 -15.10
N GLU A 203 -14.61 -21.17 -15.05
CA GLU A 203 -15.71 -22.02 -15.49
C GLU A 203 -15.66 -22.27 -17.00
N LEU A 204 -15.32 -21.26 -17.80
CA LEU A 204 -15.06 -21.42 -19.23
C LEU A 204 -13.92 -22.42 -19.48
N ALA A 205 -12.83 -22.34 -18.73
CA ALA A 205 -11.71 -23.28 -18.85
C ALA A 205 -12.13 -24.70 -18.43
N ARG A 206 -12.87 -24.85 -17.33
CA ARG A 206 -13.37 -26.13 -16.82
C ARG A 206 -14.34 -26.81 -17.80
N THR A 207 -15.13 -26.02 -18.52
CA THR A 207 -16.17 -26.51 -19.45
C THR A 207 -15.81 -26.30 -20.92
N ALA A 208 -14.52 -26.09 -21.24
CA ALA A 208 -14.05 -25.77 -22.58
C ALA A 208 -14.49 -26.80 -23.65
N GLN A 209 -14.59 -28.08 -23.28
CA GLN A 209 -15.08 -29.12 -24.20
C GLN A 209 -16.55 -28.93 -24.57
N SER A 210 -17.41 -28.57 -23.61
CA SER A 210 -18.83 -28.28 -23.84
C SER A 210 -19.01 -27.12 -24.81
N PHE A 211 -18.22 -26.05 -24.64
CA PHE A 211 -18.25 -24.90 -25.54
C PHE A 211 -17.75 -25.26 -26.96
N LYS A 212 -16.68 -26.05 -27.08
CA LYS A 212 -16.20 -26.55 -28.39
C LYS A 212 -17.25 -27.39 -29.11
N LEU A 213 -17.96 -28.26 -28.39
CA LEU A 213 -19.04 -29.09 -28.95
C LEU A 213 -20.28 -28.28 -29.32
N SER A 214 -20.57 -27.20 -28.59
CA SER A 214 -21.67 -26.28 -28.91
C SER A 214 -21.42 -25.41 -30.16
N GLY A 215 -20.23 -25.49 -30.76
CA GLY A 215 -19.88 -24.81 -32.00
C GLY A 215 -19.56 -23.32 -31.79
N GLY A 216 -20.59 -22.48 -31.75
CA GLY A 216 -20.48 -21.01 -31.87
C GLY A 216 -21.48 -20.24 -31.01
N THR A 217 -21.60 -20.59 -29.73
CA THR A 217 -22.43 -19.84 -28.78
C THR A 217 -21.79 -18.49 -28.41
N PRO A 218 -22.55 -17.38 -28.37
CA PRO A 218 -22.04 -16.09 -27.92
C PRO A 218 -21.89 -16.02 -26.39
N LEU A 219 -22.39 -17.01 -25.65
CA LEU A 219 -22.47 -17.02 -24.18
C LEU A 219 -21.12 -16.70 -23.48
N PRO A 220 -19.96 -17.26 -23.87
CA PRO A 220 -18.65 -16.88 -23.33
C PRO A 220 -18.38 -15.37 -23.35
N LEU A 221 -18.71 -14.72 -24.46
CA LEU A 221 -18.47 -13.31 -24.68
C LEU A 221 -19.54 -12.45 -24.00
N GLU A 222 -20.82 -12.80 -24.15
CA GLU A 222 -21.93 -12.05 -23.51
C GLU A 222 -21.80 -11.99 -21.98
N ARG A 223 -21.44 -13.12 -21.36
CA ARG A 223 -21.26 -13.15 -19.91
C ARG A 223 -20.00 -12.41 -19.47
N SER A 224 -18.92 -12.48 -20.25
CA SER A 224 -17.72 -11.69 -19.99
C SER A 224 -18.02 -10.20 -20.09
N ASP A 225 -18.75 -9.77 -21.12
CA ASP A 225 -19.16 -8.39 -21.33
C ASP A 225 -20.01 -7.88 -20.16
N MET A 226 -20.98 -8.67 -19.68
CA MET A 226 -21.81 -8.31 -18.53
C MET A 226 -21.00 -8.09 -17.24
N GLU A 227 -20.09 -9.01 -16.90
CA GLU A 227 -19.30 -8.91 -15.67
C GLU A 227 -18.23 -7.81 -15.77
N VAL A 228 -17.61 -7.63 -16.94
CA VAL A 228 -16.63 -6.56 -17.20
C VAL A 228 -17.31 -5.19 -17.20
N SER A 229 -18.48 -5.05 -17.82
CA SER A 229 -19.27 -3.81 -17.81
C SER A 229 -19.66 -3.42 -16.38
N SER A 230 -20.08 -4.40 -15.56
CA SER A 230 -20.37 -4.18 -14.14
C SER A 230 -19.13 -3.74 -13.35
N TYR A 231 -17.96 -4.31 -13.67
CA TYR A 231 -16.68 -3.87 -13.11
C TYR A 231 -16.34 -2.42 -13.50
N LEU A 232 -16.53 -2.04 -14.76
CA LEU A 232 -16.27 -0.67 -15.23
C LEU A 232 -17.19 0.34 -14.53
N GLN A 233 -18.49 0.03 -14.43
CA GLN A 233 -19.44 0.86 -13.70
C GLN A 233 -19.05 1.03 -12.22
N ALA A 234 -18.61 -0.05 -11.57
CA ALA A 234 -18.16 0.01 -10.18
C ALA A 234 -16.86 0.80 -9.99
N ARG A 235 -16.00 0.83 -11.01
CA ARG A 235 -14.73 1.56 -10.99
C ARG A 235 -14.91 3.07 -11.19
N GLU A 236 -15.96 3.49 -11.89
CA GLU A 236 -16.25 4.90 -12.18
C GLU A 236 -17.13 5.59 -11.11
N SER A 237 -17.66 4.85 -10.13
CA SER A 237 -18.59 5.33 -9.09
C SER A 237 -17.92 5.89 -7.83
#